data_AF-A0A5J5U0A8-F1
#
_entry.id   AF-A0A5J5U0A8-F1
#
_cell.length_a   1.000
_cell.length_b   1.000
_cell.length_c   1.000
_cell.angle_alpha   90.00
_cell.angle_beta   90.00
_cell.angle_gamma   90.00
#
_symmetry.space_group_name_H-M   'P 1'
#
loop_
_entity.id
_entity.type
_entity.pdbx_description
1 polymer ?
#
loop_
_entity_poly.entity_id
_entity_poly.type
_entity_poly.pdbx_seq_one_letter_code
_entity_poly.pdbx_strand_id
1 'polypeptide(L)'
;MARVATRIPWNHRNLAYGCPEFKFPEQPDPVTPDIELEFLEDSDQGVLGNCNGDKFRGNNNDGIVGDGDDDDDDEKENDGGNDENSKSFWESQHQLLQQTLCRTSSMELRIRTATKEALNDIQKGRTVCVCGKSSMAENCKNCLMREVSSRLQNAGFNSAVCRSKWRSSPDIPSGEHSFLDVIENTRKGEVRVIIELNFRAEFEIARASEDYNRLVQRLPEVFVGKVERLNNVIKILCSAAKKCMKEKKMHMGPWRKQRYMQAKWLKSCERNTSTQSLPVGRSGDRLTKPRASMLTVDLLGKLSNVHCTALEVV
;
A
#
# COMPACT_ATOMS: atom_id res chain seq x y z
N MET A 1 -53.00 -39.22 -16.83
CA MET A 1 -53.48 -37.84 -17.02
C MET A 1 -52.27 -36.91 -17.05
N ALA A 2 -52.15 -36.19 -18.15
CA ALA A 2 -50.93 -35.56 -18.66
C ALA A 2 -50.53 -34.28 -17.90
N ARG A 3 -49.22 -34.12 -17.66
CA ARG A 3 -48.60 -32.85 -17.25
C ARG A 3 -48.25 -32.06 -18.53
N VAL A 4 -49.00 -31.00 -18.79
CA VAL A 4 -48.78 -30.10 -19.92
C VAL A 4 -47.71 -29.08 -19.54
N ALA A 5 -46.57 -29.13 -20.24
CA ALA A 5 -45.52 -28.13 -20.17
C ALA A 5 -45.79 -27.05 -21.24
N THR A 6 -46.25 -25.87 -20.82
CA THR A 6 -46.40 -24.70 -21.69
C THR A 6 -45.07 -23.98 -21.85
N ARG A 7 -44.49 -24.05 -23.06
CA ARG A 7 -43.39 -23.19 -23.52
C ARG A 7 -43.96 -21.82 -23.90
N ILE A 8 -43.46 -20.76 -23.27
CA ILE A 8 -43.78 -19.36 -23.64
C ILE A 8 -42.67 -18.85 -24.57
N PRO A 9 -42.97 -18.35 -25.78
CA PRO A 9 -41.98 -17.79 -26.70
C PRO A 9 -41.52 -16.39 -26.26
N TRP A 10 -40.21 -16.14 -26.28
CA TRP A 10 -39.65 -14.80 -26.11
C TRP A 10 -39.70 -14.04 -27.43
N ASN A 11 -40.61 -13.06 -27.52
CA ASN A 11 -40.64 -12.10 -28.62
C ASN A 11 -39.65 -10.96 -28.34
N HIS A 12 -38.60 -10.88 -29.14
CA HIS A 12 -37.72 -9.72 -29.20
C HIS A 12 -38.47 -8.53 -29.83
N ARG A 13 -38.86 -7.55 -29.02
CA ARG A 13 -39.25 -6.22 -29.50
C ARG A 13 -38.06 -5.28 -29.38
N ASN A 14 -37.51 -4.94 -30.54
CA ASN A 14 -36.60 -3.83 -30.77
C ASN A 14 -37.32 -2.51 -30.43
N LEU A 15 -36.84 -1.79 -29.42
CA LEU A 15 -37.14 -0.38 -29.20
C LEU A 15 -35.97 0.44 -29.72
N ALA A 16 -36.07 0.85 -30.98
CA ALA A 16 -35.24 1.89 -31.57
C ALA A 16 -35.75 3.25 -31.08
N TYR A 17 -34.98 3.92 -30.22
CA TYR A 17 -35.13 5.34 -29.97
C TYR A 17 -34.10 6.08 -30.82
N GLY A 18 -34.58 6.76 -31.86
CA GLY A 18 -33.80 7.67 -32.67
C GLY A 18 -33.46 8.94 -31.86
N CYS A 19 -32.17 9.25 -31.78
CA CYS A 19 -31.67 10.51 -31.27
C CYS A 19 -31.24 11.37 -32.48
N PRO A 20 -31.71 12.62 -32.62
CA PRO A 20 -31.32 13.50 -33.72
C PRO A 20 -29.84 13.87 -33.67
N GLU A 21 -29.23 13.80 -34.85
CA GLU A 21 -27.84 14.14 -35.19
C GLU A 21 -27.56 15.63 -34.89
N PHE A 22 -26.72 15.91 -33.88
CA PHE A 22 -26.17 17.26 -33.62
C PHE A 22 -24.70 17.28 -34.07
N LYS A 23 -24.42 18.09 -35.10
CA LYS A 23 -23.09 18.37 -35.64
C LYS A 23 -22.39 19.47 -34.82
N PHE A 24 -21.12 19.24 -34.55
CA PHE A 24 -20.18 20.07 -33.80
C PHE A 24 -19.92 21.45 -34.42
N PRO A 25 -19.60 22.47 -33.60
CA PRO A 25 -18.61 23.48 -33.94
C PRO A 25 -17.20 23.04 -33.48
N GLU A 26 -16.24 23.08 -34.40
CA GLU A 26 -14.80 22.97 -34.14
C GLU A 26 -14.33 24.09 -33.19
N GLN A 27 -13.55 23.75 -32.17
CA GLN A 27 -12.69 24.69 -31.45
C GLN A 27 -11.41 24.00 -30.93
N PRO A 28 -10.33 24.78 -30.76
CA PRO A 28 -8.97 24.42 -31.16
C PRO A 28 -8.17 23.65 -30.09
N ASP A 29 -7.02 23.14 -30.54
CA ASP A 29 -6.10 22.24 -29.86
C ASP A 29 -5.75 22.62 -28.40
N PRO A 30 -5.54 21.63 -27.52
CA PRO A 30 -5.06 21.86 -26.16
C PRO A 30 -3.58 22.23 -26.19
N VAL A 31 -3.28 23.52 -25.95
CA VAL A 31 -1.93 23.98 -25.64
C VAL A 31 -1.56 23.45 -24.25
N THR A 32 -0.72 22.42 -24.23
CA THR A 32 0.02 21.97 -23.05
C THR A 32 1.08 23.00 -22.70
N PRO A 33 1.18 23.51 -21.46
CA PRO A 33 2.42 24.12 -21.02
C PRO A 33 3.39 22.99 -20.67
N ASP A 34 4.32 22.71 -21.59
CA ASP A 34 5.59 22.05 -21.31
C ASP A 34 6.31 22.86 -20.24
N ILE A 35 6.41 22.31 -19.03
CA ILE A 35 7.34 22.81 -18.02
C ILE A 35 8.59 21.94 -18.16
N GLU A 36 9.36 22.22 -19.21
CA GLU A 36 10.75 21.79 -19.31
C GLU A 36 11.53 22.45 -18.16
N LEU A 37 11.98 21.63 -17.21
CA LEU A 37 12.97 22.03 -16.23
C LEU A 37 14.35 21.88 -16.90
N GLU A 38 14.78 22.93 -17.59
CA GLU A 38 16.18 23.06 -18.00
C GLU A 38 17.07 23.07 -16.75
N PHE A 39 17.92 22.05 -16.65
CA PHE A 39 19.00 21.98 -15.69
C PHE A 39 20.10 22.94 -16.16
N LEU A 40 20.30 24.03 -15.41
CA LEU A 40 21.50 24.85 -15.57
C LEU A 40 22.67 24.10 -14.92
N GLU A 41 23.53 23.50 -15.75
CA GLU A 41 24.90 23.19 -15.38
C GLU A 41 25.70 24.49 -15.42
N ASP A 42 26.23 24.93 -14.26
CA ASP A 42 27.47 25.69 -14.27
C ASP A 42 28.23 25.60 -12.94
N SER A 43 29.36 24.90 -13.03
CA SER A 43 30.70 25.31 -12.61
C SER A 43 30.98 25.67 -11.14
N ASP A 44 31.83 24.82 -10.55
CA ASP A 44 32.53 24.98 -9.28
C ASP A 44 33.30 26.31 -9.14
N GLN A 45 33.03 27.06 -8.07
CA GLN A 45 34.06 27.82 -7.39
C GLN A 45 33.75 27.95 -5.88
N GLY A 46 34.64 27.39 -5.07
CA GLY A 46 34.46 27.23 -3.64
C GLY A 46 34.58 28.52 -2.81
N VAL A 47 33.91 28.51 -1.66
CA VAL A 47 34.29 29.32 -0.50
C VAL A 47 34.06 28.49 0.77
N LEU A 48 35.10 28.47 1.60
CA LEU A 48 35.20 27.80 2.90
C LEU A 48 34.09 28.21 3.87
N GLY A 49 33.48 27.23 4.54
CA GLY A 49 32.55 27.43 5.64
C GLY A 49 32.67 26.32 6.69
N ASN A 50 33.57 26.54 7.65
CA ASN A 50 33.79 25.70 8.83
C ASN A 50 32.51 25.60 9.68
N CYS A 51 32.07 24.38 10.02
CA CYS A 51 31.27 24.15 11.23
C CYS A 51 31.70 22.81 11.87
N ASN A 52 32.39 22.94 13.00
CA ASN A 52 32.79 21.82 13.85
C ASN A 52 31.59 21.30 14.64
N GLY A 53 31.39 19.99 14.54
CA GLY A 53 31.09 19.04 15.60
C GLY A 53 30.02 19.36 16.65
N ASP A 54 29.02 18.47 16.73
CA ASP A 54 28.70 17.87 18.03
C ASP A 54 28.32 16.39 17.89
N LYS A 55 28.92 15.60 18.79
CA LYS A 55 28.81 14.15 18.97
C LYS A 55 27.60 13.81 19.83
N PHE A 56 26.74 12.88 19.41
CA PHE A 56 26.06 11.92 20.32
C PHE A 56 25.74 10.65 19.50
N ARG A 57 26.57 9.61 19.61
CA ARG A 57 26.48 8.45 20.53
C ARG A 57 25.16 7.70 20.38
N GLY A 58 25.21 6.64 19.57
CA GLY A 58 24.13 5.69 19.42
C GLY A 58 23.86 4.90 20.69
N ASN A 59 22.59 4.60 20.90
CA ASN A 59 22.13 3.50 21.71
C ASN A 59 20.84 2.97 21.07
N ASN A 60 20.88 1.70 20.65
CA ASN A 60 19.68 0.94 20.29
C ASN A 60 18.89 0.71 21.58
N ASN A 61 17.66 1.22 21.63
CA ASN A 61 16.65 0.75 22.55
C ASN A 61 15.36 0.53 21.76
N ASP A 62 14.94 -0.74 21.71
CA ASP A 62 13.55 -1.12 21.49
C ASP A 62 12.70 -0.46 22.56
N GLY A 63 11.79 0.39 22.11
CA GLY A 63 10.89 1.16 22.95
C GLY A 63 10.09 2.07 22.04
N ILE A 64 9.08 1.50 21.36
CA ILE A 64 8.00 2.31 20.81
C ILE A 64 7.32 2.95 22.02
N VAL A 65 7.75 4.17 22.33
CA VAL A 65 7.01 5.09 23.19
C VAL A 65 5.69 5.31 22.46
N GLY A 66 4.60 4.90 23.09
CA GLY A 66 3.26 5.20 22.61
C GLY A 66 3.09 6.71 22.64
N ASP A 67 3.22 7.33 21.48
CA ASP A 67 2.74 8.69 21.26
C ASP A 67 1.22 8.60 21.35
N GLY A 68 0.69 9.02 22.49
CA GLY A 68 -0.73 9.09 22.76
C GLY A 68 -1.36 10.19 21.92
N ASP A 69 -1.59 9.90 20.64
CA ASP A 69 -2.57 10.66 19.85
C ASP A 69 -3.96 10.18 20.33
N ASP A 70 -4.51 10.83 21.36
CA ASP A 70 -5.89 10.67 21.80
C ASP A 70 -6.83 10.92 20.61
N ASP A 71 -7.23 9.84 19.94
CA ASP A 71 -7.96 9.83 18.66
C ASP A 71 -9.48 9.70 18.84
N ASP A 72 -9.96 9.87 20.08
CA ASP A 72 -11.37 9.80 20.49
C ASP A 72 -11.75 11.01 21.35
N ASP A 73 -11.71 12.20 20.74
CA ASP A 73 -12.57 13.30 21.16
C ASP A 73 -13.61 13.55 20.05
N ASP A 74 -14.76 12.89 20.20
CA ASP A 74 -16.04 13.36 19.66
C ASP A 74 -16.49 14.62 20.44
N GLU A 75 -15.59 15.58 20.65
CA GLU A 75 -15.97 16.88 21.17
C GLU A 75 -16.82 17.58 20.11
N LYS A 76 -18.07 17.80 20.46
CA LYS A 76 -18.98 18.70 19.74
C LYS A 76 -18.48 20.13 19.88
N GLU A 77 -17.38 20.45 19.21
CA GLU A 77 -17.03 21.83 18.93
C GLU A 77 -18.06 22.39 17.96
N ASN A 78 -18.96 23.20 18.50
CA ASN A 78 -19.86 24.03 17.73
C ASN A 78 -19.05 25.19 17.14
N ASP A 79 -18.29 24.89 16.08
CA ASP A 79 -17.45 25.88 15.38
C ASP A 79 -18.24 26.49 14.23
N GLY A 80 -18.83 27.66 14.49
CA GLY A 80 -19.23 28.59 13.44
C GLY A 80 -17.98 29.16 12.80
N GLY A 81 -17.35 28.38 11.93
CA GLY A 81 -16.05 28.70 11.34
C GLY A 81 -16.11 29.96 10.47
N ASN A 82 -15.27 30.93 10.81
CA ASN A 82 -14.93 32.05 9.94
C ASN A 82 -14.28 31.50 8.64
N ASP A 83 -14.84 31.83 7.47
CA ASP A 83 -14.41 31.32 6.16
C ASP A 83 -12.90 31.51 5.90
N GLU A 84 -12.29 32.53 6.50
CA GLU A 84 -10.87 32.85 6.38
C GLU A 84 -9.97 31.77 7.02
N ASN A 85 -10.38 31.19 8.15
CA ASN A 85 -9.62 30.14 8.84
C ASN A 85 -9.67 28.80 8.10
N SER A 86 -10.74 28.55 7.31
CA SER A 86 -10.78 27.37 6.46
C SER A 86 -9.83 27.49 5.27
N LYS A 87 -9.83 28.65 4.60
CA LYS A 87 -8.91 28.92 3.47
C LYS A 87 -7.44 28.81 3.87
N SER A 88 -7.04 29.46 4.96
CA SER A 88 -5.65 29.44 5.45
C SER A 88 -5.17 28.02 5.78
N PHE A 89 -6.05 27.19 6.36
CA PHE A 89 -5.75 25.77 6.59
C PHE A 89 -5.46 25.03 5.29
N TRP A 90 -6.33 25.16 4.28
CA TRP A 90 -6.17 24.42 3.01
C TRP A 90 -4.91 24.86 2.27
N GLU A 91 -4.61 26.16 2.24
CA GLU A 91 -3.35 26.69 1.72
C GLU A 91 -2.13 26.12 2.45
N SER A 92 -2.18 26.08 3.79
CA SER A 92 -1.12 25.48 4.61
C SER A 92 -0.93 23.99 4.30
N GLN A 93 -2.01 23.21 4.18
CA GLN A 93 -1.92 21.78 3.82
C GLN A 93 -1.33 21.59 2.42
N HIS A 94 -1.71 22.42 1.44
CA HIS A 94 -1.15 22.38 0.10
C HIS A 94 0.35 22.69 0.11
N GLN A 95 0.77 23.75 0.82
CA GLN A 95 2.17 24.13 0.92
C GLN A 95 3.00 23.04 1.62
N LEU A 96 2.50 22.50 2.72
CA LEU A 96 3.16 21.45 3.48
C LEU A 96 3.30 20.15 2.66
N LEU A 97 2.26 19.78 1.91
CA LEU A 97 2.31 18.63 1.02
C LEU A 97 3.35 18.85 -0.09
N GLN A 98 3.34 20.00 -0.74
CA GLN A 98 4.28 20.32 -1.81
C GLN A 98 5.73 20.30 -1.31
N GLN A 99 6.00 20.97 -0.18
CA GLN A 99 7.32 20.95 0.45
C GLN A 99 7.77 19.54 0.81
N THR A 100 6.85 18.70 1.31
CA THR A 100 7.15 17.31 1.66
C THR A 100 7.51 16.49 0.41
N LEU A 101 6.75 16.63 -0.68
CA LEU A 101 6.99 15.89 -1.92
C LEU A 101 8.26 16.35 -2.67
N CYS A 102 8.58 17.65 -2.65
CA CYS A 102 9.77 18.20 -3.29
C CYS A 102 11.09 17.76 -2.62
N ARG A 103 11.07 17.44 -1.32
CA ARG A 103 12.23 16.95 -0.57
C ARG A 103 12.56 15.50 -0.93
N THR A 104 13.11 15.29 -2.12
CA THR A 104 13.57 13.97 -2.63
C THR A 104 15.08 13.84 -2.57
N SER A 105 15.56 12.78 -1.92
CA SER A 105 16.98 12.42 -1.87
C SER A 105 17.43 11.71 -3.15
N SER A 106 18.75 11.73 -3.43
CA SER A 106 19.35 11.05 -4.59
C SER A 106 18.97 9.56 -4.67
N MET A 107 18.94 8.85 -3.52
CA MET A 107 18.49 7.45 -3.46
C MET A 107 17.02 7.29 -3.90
N GLU A 108 16.12 8.14 -3.40
CA GLU A 108 14.70 8.09 -3.79
C GLU A 108 14.51 8.43 -5.27
N LEU A 109 15.32 9.33 -5.82
CA LEU A 109 15.29 9.66 -7.24
C LEU A 109 15.71 8.47 -8.09
N ARG A 110 16.85 7.82 -7.76
CA ARG A 110 17.32 6.60 -8.45
C ARG A 110 16.28 5.50 -8.44
N ILE A 111 15.68 5.23 -7.28
CA ILE A 111 14.63 4.20 -7.13
C ILE A 111 13.38 4.59 -7.92
N ARG A 112 12.98 5.86 -7.91
CA ARG A 112 11.82 6.36 -8.66
C ARG A 112 12.01 6.19 -10.17
N THR A 113 13.18 6.55 -10.70
CA THR A 113 13.51 6.36 -12.12
C THR A 113 13.47 4.88 -12.49
N ALA A 114 14.14 4.01 -11.72
CA ALA A 114 14.14 2.57 -11.97
C ALA A 114 12.73 1.94 -11.87
N THR A 115 11.90 2.41 -10.93
CA THR A 115 10.51 1.96 -10.80
C THR A 115 9.67 2.39 -12.01
N LYS A 116 9.86 3.62 -12.50
CA LYS A 116 9.18 4.13 -13.70
C LYS A 116 9.58 3.35 -14.95
N GLU A 117 10.86 3.07 -15.12
CA GLU A 117 11.38 2.22 -16.20
C GLU A 117 10.79 0.81 -16.13
N ALA A 118 10.81 0.19 -14.94
CA ALA A 118 10.21 -1.13 -14.74
C ALA A 118 8.73 -1.17 -15.13
N LEU A 119 7.93 -0.18 -14.70
CA LEU A 119 6.51 -0.09 -15.07
C LEU A 119 6.29 0.11 -16.57
N ASN A 120 7.10 0.95 -17.22
CA ASN A 120 7.03 1.18 -18.66
C ASN A 120 7.35 -0.10 -19.45
N ASP A 121 8.35 -0.85 -19.04
CA ASP A 121 8.71 -2.09 -19.70
C ASP A 121 7.69 -3.21 -19.46
N ILE A 122 7.08 -3.25 -18.27
CA ILE A 122 5.97 -4.15 -17.95
C ILE A 122 4.75 -3.84 -18.82
N GLN A 123 4.50 -2.56 -19.10
CA GLN A 123 3.40 -2.12 -19.96
C GLN A 123 3.65 -2.44 -21.44
N LYS A 124 4.90 -2.31 -21.90
CA LYS A 124 5.32 -2.66 -23.27
C LYS A 124 5.40 -4.16 -23.49
N GLY A 125 5.82 -4.91 -22.47
CA GLY A 125 5.87 -6.36 -22.49
C GLY A 125 4.51 -6.98 -22.18
N ARG A 126 4.21 -8.15 -22.76
CA ARG A 126 3.05 -8.92 -22.31
C ARG A 126 3.41 -9.59 -20.98
N THR A 127 3.05 -8.98 -19.87
CA THR A 127 3.24 -9.59 -18.55
C THR A 127 2.18 -10.67 -18.35
N VAL A 128 2.60 -11.94 -18.31
CA VAL A 128 1.69 -13.07 -18.10
C VAL A 128 1.53 -13.32 -16.61
N CYS A 129 0.29 -13.22 -16.09
CA CYS A 129 0.02 -13.60 -14.70
C CYS A 129 0.20 -15.11 -14.52
N VAL A 130 1.24 -15.54 -13.80
CA VAL A 130 1.47 -16.96 -13.44
C VAL A 130 0.61 -17.41 -12.25
N CYS A 131 -0.36 -16.58 -11.85
CA CYS A 131 -1.15 -16.75 -10.64
C CYS A 131 -2.25 -17.82 -10.72
N GLY A 132 -2.48 -18.42 -11.90
CA GLY A 132 -3.40 -19.55 -12.12
C GLY A 132 -4.89 -19.26 -11.84
N LYS A 133 -5.26 -18.04 -11.45
CA LYS A 133 -6.65 -17.63 -11.20
C LYS A 133 -7.23 -17.05 -12.48
N SER A 134 -8.20 -17.76 -13.03
CA SER A 134 -8.94 -17.46 -14.27
C SER A 134 -9.78 -16.18 -14.15
N SER A 135 -9.15 -15.03 -14.11
CA SER A 135 -9.78 -13.77 -14.49
C SER A 135 -8.83 -13.11 -15.47
N MET A 136 -9.32 -12.66 -16.62
CA MET A 136 -8.72 -11.70 -17.55
C MET A 136 -7.67 -10.78 -16.87
N ALA A 137 -6.43 -11.25 -16.67
CA ALA A 137 -5.50 -10.68 -15.69
C ALA A 137 -4.44 -9.83 -16.40
N GLU A 138 -4.88 -8.81 -17.11
CA GLU A 138 -3.95 -7.76 -17.55
C GLU A 138 -3.46 -6.92 -16.35
N ASN A 139 -4.08 -7.04 -15.16
CA ASN A 139 -3.83 -6.14 -14.03
C ASN A 139 -3.79 -6.82 -12.63
N CYS A 140 -3.22 -8.01 -12.50
CA CYS A 140 -3.05 -8.62 -11.16
C CYS A 140 -2.05 -7.84 -10.30
N LYS A 141 -2.51 -7.10 -9.29
CA LYS A 141 -1.67 -6.29 -8.37
C LYS A 141 -0.48 -7.08 -7.79
N ASN A 142 -0.71 -8.31 -7.34
CA ASN A 142 0.34 -9.14 -6.74
C ASN A 142 1.41 -9.60 -7.73
N CYS A 143 1.04 -9.82 -8.99
CA CYS A 143 2.01 -10.16 -10.05
C CYS A 143 2.74 -8.91 -10.52
N LEU A 144 2.05 -7.78 -10.63
CA LEU A 144 2.67 -6.48 -10.93
C LEU A 144 3.75 -6.13 -9.88
N MET A 145 3.43 -6.20 -8.58
CA MET A 145 4.42 -5.94 -7.53
C MET A 145 5.62 -6.90 -7.62
N ARG A 146 5.39 -8.20 -7.84
CA ARG A 146 6.47 -9.18 -8.00
C ARG A 146 7.37 -8.88 -9.20
N GLU A 147 6.78 -8.51 -10.33
CA GLU A 147 7.52 -8.18 -11.55
C GLU A 147 8.32 -6.88 -11.40
N VAL A 148 7.72 -5.84 -10.80
CA VAL A 148 8.45 -4.60 -10.46
C VAL A 148 9.61 -4.90 -9.52
N SER A 149 9.38 -5.70 -8.47
CA SER A 149 10.43 -6.10 -7.53
C SER A 149 11.57 -6.85 -8.22
N SER A 150 11.25 -7.79 -9.11
CA SER A 150 12.22 -8.56 -9.91
C SER A 150 13.08 -7.63 -10.78
N ARG A 151 12.47 -6.66 -11.47
CA ARG A 151 13.21 -5.70 -12.31
C ARG A 151 14.10 -4.77 -11.49
N LEU A 152 13.62 -4.30 -10.34
CA LEU A 152 14.45 -3.53 -9.42
C LEU A 152 15.63 -4.36 -8.88
N GLN A 153 15.42 -5.64 -8.57
CA GLN A 153 16.49 -6.56 -8.19
C GLN A 153 17.52 -6.74 -9.31
N ASN A 154 17.07 -6.91 -10.55
CA ASN A 154 17.95 -7.02 -11.74
C ASN A 154 18.74 -5.72 -11.99
N ALA A 155 18.19 -4.56 -11.63
CA ALA A 155 18.88 -3.27 -11.64
C ALA A 155 19.81 -3.04 -10.44
N GLY A 156 19.96 -4.04 -9.55
CA GLY A 156 20.88 -4.01 -8.41
C GLY A 156 20.31 -3.44 -7.12
N PHE A 157 19.00 -3.16 -7.04
CA PHE A 157 18.37 -2.72 -5.81
C PHE A 157 17.97 -3.91 -4.92
N ASN A 158 18.19 -3.80 -3.62
CA ASN A 158 17.62 -4.76 -2.65
C ASN A 158 16.13 -4.45 -2.46
N SER A 159 15.33 -4.81 -3.46
CA SER A 159 13.87 -4.66 -3.46
C SER A 159 13.16 -5.91 -2.97
N ALA A 160 12.03 -5.75 -2.28
CA ALA A 160 11.17 -6.85 -1.90
C ALA A 160 9.69 -6.45 -1.91
N VAL A 161 8.81 -7.45 -2.04
CA VAL A 161 7.38 -7.28 -1.73
C VAL A 161 7.21 -7.43 -0.22
N CYS A 162 6.65 -6.40 0.40
CA CYS A 162 6.33 -6.37 1.81
C CYS A 162 4.83 -6.57 2.03
N ARG A 163 4.50 -7.35 3.06
CA ARG A 163 3.12 -7.51 3.53
C ARG A 163 3.02 -7.15 5.01
N SER A 164 2.36 -6.05 5.31
CA SER A 164 2.01 -5.68 6.68
C SER A 164 0.70 -6.35 7.07
N LYS A 165 0.60 -6.75 8.33
CA LYS A 165 -0.62 -7.29 8.95
C LYS A 165 -0.75 -6.71 10.34
N TRP A 166 -1.94 -6.27 10.69
CA TRP A 166 -2.22 -5.76 12.03
C TRP A 166 -3.53 -6.31 12.56
N ARG A 167 -3.53 -6.58 13.87
CA ARG A 167 -4.73 -6.96 14.60
C ARG A 167 -5.57 -5.72 14.86
N SER A 168 -6.87 -5.94 15.08
CA SER A 168 -7.77 -4.90 15.53
C SER A 168 -7.36 -4.40 16.91
N SER A 169 -7.49 -3.10 17.11
CA SER A 169 -7.47 -2.43 18.41
C SER A 169 -8.77 -1.61 18.55
N PRO A 170 -9.04 -0.95 19.69
CA PRO A 170 -10.25 -0.14 19.83
C PRO A 170 -10.41 0.90 18.70
N ASP A 171 -9.33 1.57 18.32
CA ASP A 171 -9.40 2.69 17.36
C ASP A 171 -9.28 2.26 15.89
N ILE A 172 -8.72 1.07 15.62
CA ILE A 172 -8.47 0.60 14.24
C ILE A 172 -8.87 -0.86 14.03
N PRO A 173 -9.61 -1.18 12.95
CA PRO A 173 -9.91 -2.56 12.60
C PRO A 173 -8.64 -3.29 12.11
N SER A 174 -8.67 -4.62 12.18
CA SER A 174 -7.62 -5.46 11.61
C SER A 174 -7.54 -5.28 10.10
N GLY A 175 -6.34 -5.40 9.55
CA GLY A 175 -6.13 -5.33 8.11
C GLY A 175 -4.80 -5.90 7.68
N GLU A 176 -4.63 -5.95 6.37
CA GLU A 176 -3.37 -6.27 5.71
C GLU A 176 -3.15 -5.34 4.53
N HIS A 177 -1.88 -5.08 4.22
CA HIS A 177 -1.50 -4.28 3.06
C HIS A 177 -0.24 -4.84 2.43
N SER A 178 -0.17 -4.78 1.10
CA SER A 178 1.00 -5.21 0.34
C SER A 178 1.54 -4.05 -0.47
N PHE A 179 2.85 -3.84 -0.35
CA PHE A 179 3.59 -2.74 -0.96
C PHE A 179 5.00 -3.23 -1.32
N LEU A 180 5.79 -2.38 -1.94
CA LEU A 180 7.18 -2.65 -2.27
C LEU A 180 8.10 -1.82 -1.39
N ASP A 181 9.27 -2.33 -1.09
CA ASP A 181 10.32 -1.51 -0.50
C ASP A 181 11.68 -1.76 -1.14
N VAL A 182 12.61 -0.88 -0.84
CA VAL A 182 14.03 -1.00 -1.14
C VAL A 182 14.80 -0.66 0.13
N ILE A 183 15.78 -1.49 0.48
CA ILE A 183 16.69 -1.24 1.61
C ILE A 183 18.08 -0.95 1.07
N GLU A 184 18.67 0.18 1.47
CA GLU A 184 20.07 0.53 1.17
C GLU A 184 20.85 0.66 2.48
N ASN A 185 21.97 -0.07 2.58
CA ASN A 185 22.88 0.03 3.72
C ASN A 185 23.81 1.23 3.52
N THR A 186 23.65 2.25 4.34
CA THR A 186 24.54 3.42 4.33
C THR A 186 25.51 3.37 5.50
N ARG A 187 26.56 4.19 5.47
CA ARG A 187 27.49 4.35 6.60
C ARG A 187 26.79 4.77 7.91
N LYS A 188 25.61 5.40 7.81
CA LYS A 188 24.83 5.90 8.95
C LYS A 188 23.78 4.90 9.43
N GLY A 189 23.65 3.75 8.77
CA GLY A 189 22.65 2.73 9.06
C GLY A 189 21.84 2.32 7.83
N GLU A 190 20.90 1.41 8.07
CA GLU A 190 19.95 0.93 7.07
C GLU A 190 18.91 2.01 6.76
N VAL A 191 18.71 2.31 5.47
CA VAL A 191 17.69 3.25 5.03
C VAL A 191 16.66 2.51 4.19
N ARG A 192 15.39 2.62 4.59
CA ARG A 192 14.25 2.00 3.92
C ARG A 192 13.47 3.02 3.09
N VAL A 193 13.24 2.68 1.83
CA VAL A 193 12.41 3.44 0.88
C VAL A 193 11.19 2.60 0.54
N ILE A 194 10.00 3.18 0.72
CA ILE A 194 8.71 2.57 0.42
C ILE A 194 8.30 2.94 -1.00
N ILE A 195 7.76 1.96 -1.72
CA ILE A 195 7.18 2.10 -3.06
C ILE A 195 5.71 1.64 -2.98
N GLU A 196 4.78 2.55 -3.20
CA GLU A 196 3.36 2.26 -3.36
C GLU A 196 2.95 2.56 -4.80
N LEU A 197 2.41 1.56 -5.50
CA LEU A 197 2.12 1.68 -6.93
C LEU A 197 0.81 2.43 -7.22
N ASN A 198 -0.13 2.45 -6.27
CA ASN A 198 -1.44 3.09 -6.40
C ASN A 198 -1.70 4.03 -5.21
N PHE A 199 -0.74 4.92 -4.94
CA PHE A 199 -0.72 5.72 -3.72
C PHE A 199 -1.87 6.72 -3.64
N ARG A 200 -2.21 7.38 -4.76
CA ARG A 200 -3.31 8.35 -4.82
C ARG A 200 -4.65 7.73 -4.40
N ALA A 201 -4.97 6.56 -4.95
CA ALA A 201 -6.21 5.83 -4.66
C ALA A 201 -6.38 5.49 -3.16
N GLU A 202 -5.27 5.35 -2.42
CA GLU A 202 -5.30 5.10 -0.98
C GLU A 202 -5.81 6.30 -0.16
N PHE A 203 -6.00 7.48 -0.78
CA PHE A 203 -6.53 8.70 -0.15
C PHE A 203 -7.77 9.25 -0.85
N GLU A 204 -8.26 8.63 -1.92
CA GLU A 204 -9.48 9.11 -2.58
C GLU A 204 -10.73 8.90 -1.73
N ILE A 205 -11.63 9.89 -1.74
CA ILE A 205 -12.87 9.86 -0.98
C ILE A 205 -14.02 10.24 -1.91
N ALA A 206 -14.97 9.33 -2.11
CA ALA A 206 -16.07 9.51 -3.07
C ALA A 206 -16.89 10.80 -2.85
N ARG A 207 -17.07 11.22 -1.59
CA ARG A 207 -17.81 12.44 -1.23
C ARG A 207 -16.90 13.52 -0.63
N ALA A 208 -15.63 13.64 -1.06
CA ALA A 208 -14.73 14.68 -0.55
C ALA A 208 -15.10 16.11 -1.01
N SER A 209 -14.65 17.12 -0.25
CA SER A 209 -14.71 18.54 -0.64
C SER A 209 -13.78 18.80 -1.82
N GLU A 210 -14.02 19.91 -2.53
CA GLU A 210 -13.19 20.30 -3.66
C GLU A 210 -11.74 20.57 -3.24
N ASP A 211 -11.53 21.23 -2.10
CA ASP A 211 -10.19 21.47 -1.57
C ASP A 211 -9.43 20.18 -1.24
N TYR A 212 -10.11 19.19 -0.66
CA TYR A 212 -9.52 17.88 -0.41
C TYR A 212 -9.18 17.16 -1.73
N ASN A 213 -10.08 17.18 -2.71
CA ASN A 213 -9.83 16.58 -4.02
C ASN A 213 -8.62 17.23 -4.70
N ARG A 214 -8.51 18.56 -4.65
CA ARG A 214 -7.35 19.29 -5.17
C ARG A 214 -6.06 18.89 -4.48
N LEU A 215 -6.10 18.61 -3.17
CA LEU A 215 -4.94 18.13 -2.41
C LEU A 215 -4.53 16.71 -2.86
N VAL A 216 -5.48 15.79 -2.99
CA VAL A 216 -5.24 14.40 -3.43
C VAL A 216 -4.73 14.34 -4.88
N GLN A 217 -5.24 15.19 -5.77
CA GLN A 217 -4.79 15.27 -7.16
C GLN A 217 -3.30 15.64 -7.30
N ARG A 218 -2.70 16.31 -6.30
CA ARG A 218 -1.26 16.62 -6.27
C ARG A 218 -0.39 15.43 -5.92
N LEU A 219 -0.96 14.35 -5.39
CA LEU A 219 -0.20 13.15 -5.04
C LEU A 219 0.27 12.42 -6.31
N PRO A 220 1.48 11.83 -6.30
CA PRO A 220 1.90 10.94 -7.37
C PRO A 220 1.07 9.65 -7.35
N GLU A 221 0.83 9.07 -8.52
CA GLU A 221 0.19 7.75 -8.61
C GLU A 221 1.09 6.68 -7.98
N VAL A 222 2.38 6.70 -8.35
CA VAL A 222 3.41 5.86 -7.75
C VAL A 222 4.20 6.69 -6.74
N PHE A 223 4.02 6.39 -5.45
CA PHE A 223 4.84 7.00 -4.41
C PHE A 223 6.12 6.19 -4.23
N VAL A 224 7.26 6.88 -4.25
CA VAL A 224 8.56 6.32 -3.88
C VAL A 224 9.17 7.26 -2.86
N GLY A 225 9.36 6.85 -1.61
CA GLY A 225 9.93 7.71 -0.59
C GLY A 225 10.33 7.03 0.71
N LYS A 226 11.20 7.69 1.49
CA LYS A 226 11.60 7.24 2.83
C LYS A 226 10.41 7.18 3.78
N VAL A 227 10.55 6.32 4.79
CA VAL A 227 9.57 6.08 5.86
C VAL A 227 9.10 7.40 6.51
N GLU A 228 10.02 8.28 6.87
CA GLU A 228 9.72 9.58 7.50
C GLU A 228 8.86 10.47 6.60
N ARG A 229 9.20 10.53 5.30
CA ARG A 229 8.48 11.34 4.33
C ARG A 229 7.08 10.81 4.09
N LEU A 230 6.95 9.49 3.98
CA LEU A 230 5.64 8.84 3.88
C LEU A 230 4.78 9.16 5.10
N ASN A 231 5.34 9.07 6.31
CA ASN A 231 4.62 9.39 7.54
C ASN A 231 4.11 10.83 7.53
N ASN A 232 4.93 11.80 7.11
CA ASN A 232 4.50 13.19 7.00
C ASN A 232 3.36 13.38 6.00
N VAL A 233 3.44 12.75 4.82
CA VAL A 233 2.35 12.77 3.83
C VAL A 233 1.06 12.18 4.40
N ILE A 234 1.14 11.06 5.13
CA ILE A 234 -0.01 10.45 5.81
C ILE A 234 -0.64 11.42 6.80
N LYS A 235 0.16 12.07 7.67
CA LYS A 235 -0.32 13.04 8.67
C LYS A 235 -1.09 14.19 8.02
N ILE A 236 -0.52 14.80 6.97
CA ILE A 236 -1.13 15.90 6.21
C ILE A 236 -2.48 15.48 5.64
N LEU A 237 -2.51 14.35 4.91
CA LEU A 237 -3.72 13.89 4.22
C LEU A 237 -4.81 13.41 5.20
N CYS A 238 -4.44 12.80 6.32
CA CYS A 238 -5.40 12.37 7.34
C CYS A 238 -6.01 13.56 8.09
N SER A 239 -5.22 14.59 8.40
CA SER A 239 -5.72 15.85 8.96
C SER A 239 -6.68 16.55 8.01
N ALA A 240 -6.30 16.67 6.73
CA ALA A 240 -7.15 17.22 5.68
C ALA A 240 -8.45 16.41 5.49
N ALA A 241 -8.37 15.08 5.56
CA ALA A 241 -9.55 14.21 5.48
C ALA A 241 -10.47 14.41 6.68
N LYS A 242 -9.92 14.54 7.91
CA LYS A 242 -10.70 14.83 9.12
C LYS A 242 -11.45 16.15 8.98
N LYS A 243 -10.79 17.22 8.52
CA LYS A 243 -11.44 18.51 8.27
C LYS A 243 -12.53 18.41 7.20
N CYS A 244 -12.25 17.79 6.06
CA CYS A 244 -13.23 17.57 4.99
C CYS A 244 -14.49 16.84 5.51
N MET A 245 -14.31 15.83 6.36
CA MET A 245 -15.42 15.06 6.94
C MET A 245 -16.24 15.90 7.93
N LYS A 246 -15.57 16.70 8.78
CA LYS A 246 -16.21 17.66 9.70
C LYS A 246 -17.06 18.68 8.94
N GLU A 247 -16.49 19.32 7.92
CA GLU A 247 -17.19 20.31 7.07
C GLU A 247 -18.39 19.70 6.35
N LYS A 248 -18.29 18.45 5.89
CA LYS A 248 -19.38 17.73 5.24
C LYS A 248 -20.36 17.05 6.19
N LYS A 249 -20.16 17.17 7.50
CA LYS A 249 -20.98 16.52 8.54
C LYS A 249 -21.07 15.00 8.32
N MET A 250 -19.95 14.39 7.96
CA MET A 250 -19.81 12.94 7.73
C MET A 250 -18.84 12.34 8.74
N HIS A 251 -19.08 11.10 9.15
CA HIS A 251 -18.14 10.36 9.99
C HIS A 251 -16.98 9.80 9.16
N MET A 252 -15.75 9.91 9.68
CA MET A 252 -14.56 9.39 9.04
C MET A 252 -14.39 7.89 9.33
N GLY A 253 -14.40 7.06 8.30
CA GLY A 253 -14.20 5.62 8.46
C GLY A 253 -12.87 5.28 9.16
N PRO A 254 -12.81 4.27 10.05
CA PRO A 254 -11.59 3.90 10.77
C PRO A 254 -10.38 3.65 9.85
N TRP A 255 -10.61 3.11 8.65
CA TRP A 255 -9.56 2.84 7.65
C TRP A 255 -8.95 4.09 7.00
N ARG A 256 -9.54 5.27 7.24
CA ARG A 256 -8.99 6.56 6.82
C ARG A 256 -8.26 7.29 7.94
N LYS A 257 -8.45 6.88 9.21
CA LYS A 257 -7.75 7.48 10.37
C LYS A 257 -6.23 7.30 10.21
N GLN A 258 -5.47 8.23 10.79
CA GLN A 258 -4.01 8.28 10.70
C GLN A 258 -3.36 6.96 11.14
N ARG A 259 -3.77 6.43 12.31
CA ARG A 259 -3.21 5.17 12.85
C ARG A 259 -3.38 3.98 11.90
N TYR A 260 -4.53 3.88 11.22
CA TYR A 260 -4.76 2.81 10.25
C TYR A 260 -3.89 2.98 9.00
N MET A 261 -3.81 4.21 8.49
CA MET A 261 -2.98 4.52 7.33
C MET A 261 -1.49 4.28 7.63
N GLN A 262 -0.99 4.68 8.80
CA GLN A 262 0.36 4.35 9.24
C GLN A 262 0.57 2.84 9.34
N ALA A 263 -0.40 2.07 9.83
CA ALA A 263 -0.28 0.61 9.94
C ALA A 263 -0.04 -0.10 8.60
N LYS A 264 -0.54 0.46 7.48
CA LYS A 264 -0.32 -0.11 6.14
C LYS A 264 1.15 -0.22 5.76
N TRP A 265 1.97 0.79 6.09
CA TRP A 265 3.36 0.85 5.60
C TRP A 265 4.40 0.85 6.73
N LEU A 266 4.05 1.33 7.92
CA LEU A 266 4.99 1.58 9.02
C LEU A 266 5.04 0.45 10.07
N LYS A 267 4.00 -0.38 10.17
CA LYS A 267 4.06 -1.56 11.04
C LYS A 267 4.99 -2.62 10.46
N SER A 268 5.50 -3.48 11.35
CA SER A 268 6.30 -4.65 10.99
C SER A 268 5.61 -5.45 9.89
N CYS A 269 6.38 -5.80 8.88
CA CYS A 269 5.88 -6.50 7.70
C CYS A 269 6.75 -7.71 7.38
N GLU A 270 6.14 -8.72 6.79
CA GLU A 270 6.86 -9.84 6.16
C GLU A 270 7.51 -9.33 4.86
N ARG A 271 8.82 -9.44 4.74
CA ARG A 271 9.61 -9.01 3.57
C ARG A 271 9.98 -10.24 2.74
N ASN A 272 9.41 -10.36 1.54
CA ASN A 272 9.65 -11.49 0.65
C ASN A 272 10.76 -11.15 -0.36
N THR A 273 12.01 -11.52 -0.06
CA THR A 273 13.11 -11.51 -1.03
C THR A 273 13.10 -12.86 -1.76
N SER A 274 12.59 -12.93 -2.99
CA SER A 274 12.59 -14.16 -3.79
C SER A 274 13.97 -14.56 -4.33
N THR A 275 15.05 -13.96 -3.82
CA THR A 275 16.42 -14.34 -4.14
C THR A 275 16.79 -15.54 -3.27
N GLN A 276 17.00 -16.70 -3.88
CA GLN A 276 17.68 -17.83 -3.22
C GLN A 276 19.08 -17.38 -2.80
N SER A 277 19.21 -16.83 -1.61
CA SER A 277 20.49 -16.83 -0.91
C SER A 277 20.69 -18.23 -0.35
N LEU A 278 21.75 -18.90 -0.81
CA LEU A 278 22.25 -20.10 -0.13
C LEU A 278 22.48 -19.74 1.35
N PRO A 279 22.00 -20.54 2.31
CA PRO A 279 22.17 -20.22 3.71
C PRO A 279 23.65 -20.36 4.08
N VAL A 280 24.34 -19.24 4.23
CA VAL A 280 25.59 -19.19 4.98
C VAL A 280 25.23 -19.47 6.44
N GLY A 281 25.64 -20.65 6.90
CA GLY A 281 25.30 -21.18 8.20
C GLY A 281 25.65 -20.24 9.35
N ARG A 282 24.65 -20.00 10.20
CA ARG A 282 24.89 -19.72 11.61
C ARG A 282 24.11 -20.74 12.42
N SER A 283 24.84 -21.72 12.93
CA SER A 283 24.39 -22.63 13.97
C SER A 283 23.97 -21.84 15.21
N GLY A 284 22.80 -22.17 15.75
CA GLY A 284 22.23 -21.54 16.92
C GLY A 284 20.81 -22.06 17.16
N ASP A 285 20.73 -23.18 17.87
CA ASP A 285 19.53 -23.95 18.20
C ASP A 285 18.33 -23.15 18.70
N ARG A 286 17.14 -23.51 18.19
CA ARG A 286 16.04 -24.09 18.99
C ARG A 286 14.93 -24.62 18.09
N LEU A 287 14.97 -25.93 17.88
CA LEU A 287 13.90 -26.70 17.26
C LEU A 287 12.64 -26.64 18.16
N THR A 288 11.57 -26.02 17.68
CA THR A 288 10.26 -26.08 18.36
C THR A 288 9.67 -27.47 18.17
N LYS A 289 9.61 -28.20 19.29
CA LYS A 289 9.04 -29.55 19.38
C LYS A 289 7.55 -29.52 18.99
N PRO A 290 7.08 -30.38 18.07
CA PRO A 290 5.65 -30.53 17.84
C PRO A 290 5.01 -31.25 19.04
N ARG A 291 3.96 -30.65 19.63
CA ARG A 291 3.12 -31.30 20.64
C ARG A 291 2.28 -32.37 19.94
N ALA A 292 2.67 -33.64 20.10
CA ALA A 292 1.81 -34.77 19.75
C ALA A 292 0.71 -34.92 20.83
N SER A 293 -0.51 -35.13 20.36
CA SER A 293 -1.71 -35.36 21.16
C SER A 293 -1.60 -36.69 21.93
N MET A 294 -1.74 -36.68 23.25
CA MET A 294 -1.66 -37.87 24.13
C MET A 294 -3.00 -38.59 24.27
N LEU A 295 -3.67 -38.93 23.17
CA LEU A 295 -4.88 -39.76 23.23
C LEU A 295 -4.75 -40.94 22.27
N THR A 296 -4.03 -41.96 22.71
CA THR A 296 -4.19 -43.38 22.37
C THR A 296 -3.33 -44.16 23.36
N VAL A 297 -3.91 -44.53 24.50
CA VAL A 297 -3.33 -45.57 25.36
C VAL A 297 -3.90 -46.90 24.87
N ASP A 298 -3.04 -47.68 24.23
CA ASP A 298 -3.30 -49.06 23.82
C ASP A 298 -3.65 -49.92 25.05
N LEU A 299 -4.91 -50.36 25.12
CA LEU A 299 -5.33 -51.49 25.94
C LEU A 299 -5.15 -52.76 25.12
N LEU A 300 -3.95 -53.36 25.17
CA LEU A 300 -3.81 -54.76 24.77
C LEU A 300 -2.81 -55.49 25.68
N GLY A 301 -3.35 -56.00 26.79
CA GLY A 301 -2.65 -56.84 27.74
C GLY A 301 -3.56 -57.94 28.25
N LYS A 302 -3.57 -59.07 27.53
CA LYS A 302 -3.93 -60.43 27.98
C LYS A 302 -5.38 -60.67 28.41
N LEU A 303 -6.15 -61.38 27.59
CA LEU A 303 -6.92 -62.56 28.05
C LEU A 303 -6.98 -63.64 26.94
N SER A 304 -6.31 -64.74 27.28
CA SER A 304 -6.47 -66.16 26.91
C SER A 304 -7.68 -66.63 26.09
N ASN A 305 -7.37 -67.49 25.11
CA ASN A 305 -7.93 -68.83 24.87
C ASN A 305 -9.46 -68.96 24.71
N VAL A 306 -9.95 -68.98 23.46
CA VAL A 306 -11.12 -69.79 23.08
C VAL A 306 -10.96 -70.25 21.62
N HIS A 307 -10.93 -71.57 21.40
CA HIS A 307 -11.02 -72.21 20.09
C HIS A 307 -12.38 -71.94 19.43
N CYS A 308 -12.43 -71.78 18.10
CA CYS A 308 -13.56 -72.28 17.30
C CYS A 308 -13.15 -72.49 15.83
N THR A 309 -13.23 -73.74 15.42
CA THR A 309 -13.02 -74.30 14.09
C THR A 309 -14.04 -73.74 13.09
N ALA A 310 -13.59 -73.33 11.90
CA ALA A 310 -14.48 -72.96 10.79
C ALA A 310 -14.89 -74.23 10.02
N LEU A 311 -16.20 -74.46 9.90
CA LEU A 311 -16.78 -75.43 8.97
C LEU A 311 -17.16 -74.72 7.67
N GLU A 312 -16.72 -75.29 6.55
CA GLU A 312 -17.25 -75.01 5.20
C GLU A 312 -18.69 -75.49 5.10
N VAL A 313 -19.53 -74.73 4.40
CA VAL A 313 -20.80 -75.22 3.84
C VAL A 313 -20.87 -74.77 2.39
N VAL A 314 -21.06 -75.79 1.54
CA VAL A 314 -21.37 -75.78 0.10
C VAL A 314 -22.76 -75.23 -0.16
#